data_AF-A0A559MGV2-F1
#
_entry.id   AF-A0A559MGV2-F1
#
_cell.length_a   1.000
_cell.length_b   1.000
_cell.length_c   1.000
_cell.angle_alpha   90.00
_cell.angle_beta   90.00
_cell.angle_gamma   90.00
#
_symmetry.space_group_name_H-M   'P 1'
#
loop_
_entity.id
_entity.type
_entity.pdbx_description
1 polymer ?
#
loop_
_entity_poly.entity_id
_entity_poly.type
_entity_poly.pdbx_seq_one_letter_code
_entity_poly.pdbx_strand_id
1 'polypeptide(L)'
;MAPKPPQPAARVAGRKQDVWTIVNEGAAASPKQPIVNMGQGFFGYNPPNFIIDAAKQALDKVECNQYSPTRGRPRLKKALADAYSPLWGRKLNPDTEITITTGANEGLGRNMPEDELHADLN
;
A
#
# COMPACT_ATOMS: atom_id res chain seq x y z
N MET A 1 -16.77 21.68 33.96
CA MET A 1 -15.59 20.79 33.91
C MET A 1 -15.43 20.35 32.46
N ALA A 2 -14.33 20.70 31.80
CA ALA A 2 -14.15 20.36 30.38
C ALA A 2 -14.00 18.83 30.20
N PRO A 3 -14.56 18.24 29.14
CA PRO A 3 -14.43 16.80 28.89
C PRO A 3 -12.95 16.44 28.63
N LYS A 4 -12.51 15.32 29.20
CA LYS A 4 -11.14 14.82 29.01
C LYS A 4 -10.93 14.52 27.52
N PRO A 5 -9.78 14.91 26.94
CA PRO A 5 -9.48 14.61 25.55
C PRO A 5 -9.46 13.10 25.31
N PRO A 6 -9.93 12.63 24.14
CA PRO A 6 -9.98 11.22 23.81
C PRO A 6 -8.58 10.61 23.93
N GLN A 7 -8.51 9.44 24.55
CA GLN A 7 -7.27 8.67 24.70
C GLN A 7 -7.21 7.58 23.61
N PRO A 8 -6.03 7.25 23.08
CA PRO A 8 -5.88 6.15 22.14
C PRO A 8 -6.35 4.82 22.75
N ALA A 9 -6.95 3.97 21.93
CA ALA A 9 -7.32 2.61 22.34
C ALA A 9 -6.07 1.78 22.68
N ALA A 10 -6.20 0.84 23.63
CA ALA A 10 -5.07 0.04 24.14
C ALA A 10 -4.21 -0.61 23.03
N ARG A 11 -4.85 -1.16 21.98
CA ARG A 11 -4.20 -1.81 20.83
C ARG A 11 -3.26 -0.90 20.01
N VAL A 12 -3.37 0.42 20.14
CA VAL A 12 -2.51 1.39 19.44
C VAL A 12 -1.77 2.34 20.37
N ALA A 13 -2.10 2.36 21.66
CA ALA A 13 -1.55 3.31 22.63
C ALA A 13 -0.02 3.17 22.82
N GLY A 14 0.55 2.00 22.54
CA GLY A 14 1.99 1.73 22.66
C GLY A 14 2.81 1.93 21.39
N ARG A 15 2.21 2.36 20.27
CA ARG A 15 2.94 2.53 19.00
C ARG A 15 3.97 3.66 19.12
N LYS A 16 5.23 3.34 18.87
CA LYS A 16 6.33 4.31 18.81
C LYS A 16 6.47 4.86 17.39
N GLN A 17 7.25 5.94 17.26
CA GLN A 17 7.63 6.49 15.97
C GLN A 17 8.32 5.43 15.12
N ASP A 18 7.98 5.35 13.83
CA ASP A 18 8.56 4.37 12.93
C ASP A 18 9.96 4.77 12.46
N VAL A 19 10.75 3.76 12.07
CA VAL A 19 12.14 3.93 11.62
C VAL A 19 12.23 4.85 10.40
N TRP A 20 11.25 4.83 9.49
CA TRP A 20 11.30 5.66 8.29
C TRP A 20 11.17 7.13 8.61
N THR A 21 10.29 7.49 9.54
CA THR A 21 10.15 8.86 10.02
C THR A 21 11.43 9.34 10.72
N ILE A 22 12.03 8.50 11.59
CA ILE A 22 13.29 8.83 12.27
C ILE A 22 14.41 9.12 11.26
N VAL A 23 14.56 8.26 10.24
CA VAL A 23 15.60 8.42 9.21
C VAL A 23 15.39 9.71 8.40
N ASN A 24 14.13 10.02 8.03
CA ASN A 24 13.80 11.22 7.27
C ASN A 24 14.08 12.49 8.08
N GLU A 25 13.66 12.53 9.34
CA GLU A 25 13.91 13.67 10.23
C GLU A 25 15.40 13.88 10.48
N GLY A 26 16.15 12.80 10.71
CA GLY A 26 17.60 12.85 10.87
C GLY A 26 18.33 13.36 9.62
N ALA A 27 17.92 12.92 8.43
CA ALA A 27 18.49 13.40 7.18
C ALA A 27 18.19 14.89 6.94
N ALA A 28 16.97 15.34 7.26
CA ALA A 28 16.58 16.75 7.11
C ALA A 28 17.32 17.68 8.11
N ALA A 29 17.58 17.21 9.33
CA ALA A 29 18.27 17.98 10.36
C ALA A 29 19.80 18.04 10.21
N SER A 30 20.39 17.28 9.28
CA SER A 30 21.83 17.21 9.12
C SER A 30 22.43 18.55 8.63
N PRO A 31 23.50 19.05 9.29
CA PRO A 31 24.20 20.26 8.84
C PRO A 31 25.06 20.02 7.60
N LYS A 32 25.31 18.76 7.20
CA LYS A 32 26.05 18.39 5.99
C LYS A 32 25.07 17.98 4.90
N GLN A 33 25.05 18.73 3.82
CA GLN A 33 24.19 18.53 2.66
C GLN A 33 25.01 18.60 1.35
N PRO A 34 24.61 17.89 0.29
CA PRO A 34 23.40 17.07 0.19
C PRO A 34 23.53 15.68 0.82
N ILE A 35 22.44 15.17 1.40
CA ILE A 35 22.32 13.75 1.77
C ILE A 35 21.69 12.98 0.61
N VAL A 36 22.36 11.93 0.17
CA VAL A 36 21.85 11.00 -0.84
C VAL A 36 21.18 9.81 -0.13
N ASN A 37 19.89 9.63 -0.35
CA ASN A 37 19.15 8.50 0.19
C ASN A 37 19.35 7.26 -0.69
N MET A 38 20.01 6.24 -0.13
CA MET A 38 20.19 4.93 -0.75
C MET A 38 19.49 3.80 0.03
N GLY A 39 18.75 4.13 1.09
CA GLY A 39 18.16 3.15 2.00
C GLY A 39 16.68 2.90 1.78
N GLN A 40 15.91 3.92 1.37
CA GLN A 40 14.48 3.78 1.13
C GLN A 40 14.21 3.33 -0.31
N GLY A 41 13.33 2.33 -0.47
CA GLY A 41 13.02 1.71 -1.76
C GLY A 41 12.05 2.50 -2.65
N PHE A 42 12.13 3.84 -2.68
CA PHE A 42 11.37 4.64 -3.65
C PHE A 42 12.20 4.90 -4.92
N PHE A 43 11.52 5.01 -6.06
CA PHE A 43 12.19 5.30 -7.33
C PHE A 43 12.43 6.80 -7.50
N GLY A 44 13.66 7.18 -7.87
CA GLY A 44 14.02 8.56 -8.20
C GLY A 44 13.65 9.00 -9.62
N TYR A 45 12.84 8.20 -10.34
CA TYR A 45 12.44 8.44 -11.73
C TYR A 45 10.96 8.16 -11.95
N ASN A 46 10.40 8.71 -13.02
CA ASN A 46 8.99 8.53 -13.36
C ASN A 46 8.68 7.09 -13.83
N PRO A 47 7.47 6.59 -13.56
CA PRO A 47 6.99 5.35 -14.18
C PRO A 47 7.00 5.43 -15.71
N PRO A 48 6.97 4.28 -16.42
CA PRO A 48 6.82 4.26 -17.87
C PRO A 48 5.59 5.04 -18.37
N ASN A 49 5.73 5.76 -19.49
CA ASN A 49 4.68 6.67 -20.00
C ASN A 49 3.30 6.00 -20.16
N PHE A 50 3.27 4.75 -20.62
CA PHE A 50 2.00 4.04 -20.83
C PHE A 50 1.19 3.86 -19.53
N ILE A 51 1.85 3.79 -18.37
CA ILE A 51 1.19 3.74 -17.06
C ILE A 51 0.62 5.11 -16.69
N ILE A 52 1.41 6.17 -16.89
CA ILE A 52 0.99 7.55 -16.64
C ILE A 52 -0.23 7.90 -17.50
N ASP A 53 -0.18 7.55 -18.78
CA ASP A 53 -1.27 7.82 -19.72
C ASP A 53 -2.52 7.00 -19.39
N ALA A 54 -2.37 5.73 -18.99
CA ALA A 54 -3.49 4.91 -18.53
C ALA A 54 -4.17 5.49 -17.27
N ALA A 55 -3.38 6.06 -16.34
CA ALA A 55 -3.91 6.73 -15.15
C ALA A 55 -4.69 8.00 -15.54
N LYS A 56 -4.15 8.84 -16.43
CA LYS A 56 -4.85 10.02 -16.94
C LYS A 56 -6.17 9.65 -17.62
N GLN A 57 -6.15 8.69 -18.54
CA GLN A 57 -7.34 8.21 -19.24
C GLN A 57 -8.40 7.62 -18.29
N ALA A 58 -8.00 7.09 -17.13
CA ALA A 58 -8.95 6.59 -16.14
C ALA A 58 -9.69 7.75 -15.46
N LEU A 59 -9.06 8.91 -15.27
CA LEU A 59 -9.71 10.08 -14.66
C LEU A 59 -10.82 10.65 -15.55
N ASP A 60 -10.67 10.54 -16.88
CA ASP A 60 -11.66 11.00 -17.86
C ASP A 60 -12.92 10.11 -17.94
N LYS A 61 -12.94 8.98 -17.22
CA LYS A 61 -14.01 7.97 -17.28
C LYS A 61 -14.86 8.00 -16.02
N VAL A 62 -16.15 8.32 -16.15
CA VAL A 62 -17.08 8.43 -15.01
C VAL A 62 -17.11 7.14 -14.18
N GLU A 63 -17.12 5.97 -14.82
CA GLU A 63 -17.14 4.67 -14.16
C GLU A 63 -15.88 4.41 -13.32
N CYS A 64 -14.74 5.02 -13.68
CA CYS A 64 -13.49 4.91 -12.95
C CYS A 64 -13.47 5.76 -11.67
N ASN A 65 -14.32 6.79 -11.61
CA ASN A 65 -14.43 7.72 -10.47
C ASN A 65 -15.54 7.33 -9.48
N GLN A 66 -16.28 6.25 -9.75
CA GLN A 66 -17.26 5.67 -8.83
C GLN A 66 -16.64 4.53 -7.99
N TYR A 67 -17.34 4.13 -6.93
CA TYR A 67 -16.93 3.02 -6.07
C TYR A 67 -16.56 1.77 -6.87
N SER A 68 -15.41 1.20 -6.55
CA SER A 68 -15.04 -0.14 -7.03
C SER A 68 -15.86 -1.21 -6.28
N PRO A 69 -16.15 -2.36 -6.92
CA PRO A 69 -16.59 -3.54 -6.19
C PRO A 69 -15.62 -3.91 -5.06
N THR A 70 -16.14 -4.51 -3.99
CA THR A 70 -15.41 -4.80 -2.73
C THR A 70 -14.13 -5.62 -2.94
N ARG A 71 -14.15 -6.59 -3.85
CA ARG A 71 -12.98 -7.45 -4.16
C ARG A 71 -12.12 -6.90 -5.31
N GLY A 72 -12.46 -5.72 -5.84
CA GLY A 72 -11.81 -5.08 -6.97
C GLY A 72 -12.56 -5.20 -8.29
N ARG A 73 -12.18 -4.35 -9.25
CA ARG A 73 -12.81 -4.25 -10.57
C ARG A 73 -12.59 -5.52 -11.39
N PRO A 74 -13.63 -6.11 -12.01
CA PRO A 74 -13.53 -7.35 -12.78
C PRO A 74 -12.44 -7.32 -13.88
N ARG A 75 -12.32 -6.19 -14.58
CA ARG A 75 -11.28 -6.00 -15.62
C ARG A 75 -9.86 -6.19 -15.08
N LEU A 76 -9.58 -5.66 -13.89
CA LEU A 76 -8.26 -5.77 -13.27
C LEU A 76 -8.01 -7.19 -12.76
N LYS A 77 -8.99 -7.82 -12.11
CA LYS A 77 -8.88 -9.20 -11.64
C LYS A 77 -8.59 -10.17 -12.79
N LYS A 78 -9.29 -10.01 -13.93
CA LYS A 78 -9.05 -10.82 -15.13
C LYS A 78 -7.63 -10.62 -15.67
N ALA A 79 -7.19 -9.37 -15.81
CA ALA A 79 -5.83 -9.07 -16.29
C ALA A 79 -4.74 -9.68 -15.39
N LEU A 80 -4.95 -9.67 -14.07
CA LEU A 80 -4.06 -10.34 -13.12
C LEU A 80 -4.11 -11.86 -13.25
N ALA A 81 -5.29 -12.47 -13.37
CA ALA A 81 -5.40 -13.91 -13.60
C ALA A 81 -4.64 -14.33 -14.86
N ASP A 82 -4.82 -13.60 -15.96
CA ASP A 82 -4.16 -13.89 -17.23
C ASP A 82 -2.63 -13.72 -17.13
N ALA A 83 -2.15 -12.68 -16.41
CA ALA A 83 -0.72 -12.42 -16.24
C ALA A 83 -0.02 -13.43 -15.32
N TYR A 84 -0.68 -13.85 -14.23
CA TYR A 84 -0.08 -14.73 -13.21
C TYR A 84 -0.30 -16.22 -13.45
N SER A 85 -1.31 -16.62 -14.25
CA SER A 85 -1.56 -18.04 -14.55
C SER A 85 -0.34 -18.77 -15.13
N PRO A 86 0.42 -18.20 -16.09
CA PRO A 86 1.63 -18.85 -16.60
C PRO A 86 2.73 -19.01 -15.54
N LEU A 87 2.87 -18.03 -14.64
CA LEU A 87 3.87 -18.04 -13.56
C LEU A 87 3.57 -19.14 -12.51
N TRP A 88 2.28 -19.42 -12.30
CA TRP A 88 1.82 -20.47 -11.38
C TRP A 88 1.61 -21.84 -12.04
N GLY A 89 1.81 -21.95 -13.36
CA GLY A 89 1.59 -23.20 -14.10
C GLY A 89 0.13 -23.70 -14.09
N ARG A 90 -0.83 -22.84 -13.73
CA ARG A 90 -2.27 -23.17 -13.68
C ARG A 90 -3.13 -21.95 -13.95
N LYS A 91 -4.36 -22.18 -14.42
CA LYS A 91 -5.34 -21.09 -14.59
C LYS A 91 -5.83 -20.60 -13.22
N LEU A 92 -5.73 -19.29 -12.99
CA LEU A 92 -6.29 -18.63 -11.81
C LEU A 92 -7.74 -18.20 -12.08
N ASN A 93 -8.64 -18.42 -11.11
CA ASN A 93 -10.00 -17.92 -11.15
C ASN A 93 -10.07 -16.49 -10.59
N PRO A 94 -10.38 -15.47 -11.41
CA PRO A 94 -10.39 -14.06 -10.98
C PRO A 94 -11.48 -13.73 -9.95
N ASP A 95 -12.49 -14.58 -9.76
CA ASP A 95 -13.58 -14.34 -8.82
C ASP A 95 -13.32 -14.93 -7.44
N THR A 96 -12.65 -16.08 -7.37
CA THR A 96 -12.39 -16.78 -6.11
C THR A 96 -10.97 -16.60 -5.60
N GLU A 97 -9.98 -16.46 -6.48
CA GLU A 97 -8.54 -16.52 -6.13
C GLU A 97 -7.82 -15.17 -6.19
N ILE A 98 -8.51 -14.10 -6.60
CA ILE A 98 -7.92 -12.76 -6.72
C ILE A 98 -8.77 -11.75 -5.96
N THR A 99 -8.10 -10.92 -5.16
CA THR A 99 -8.68 -9.73 -4.53
C THR A 99 -7.71 -8.57 -4.69
N ILE A 100 -8.26 -7.36 -4.92
CA ILE A 100 -7.46 -6.15 -5.01
C ILE A 100 -7.41 -5.47 -3.64
N THR A 101 -6.22 -5.08 -3.23
CA THR A 101 -5.91 -4.48 -1.92
C THR A 101 -5.33 -3.09 -2.09
N THR A 102 -5.30 -2.31 -1.01
CA THR A 102 -4.63 -0.98 -1.02
C THR A 102 -3.13 -1.18 -0.83
N GLY A 103 -2.48 -1.70 -1.87
CA GLY A 103 -1.08 -2.11 -1.82
C GLY A 103 -0.84 -3.43 -1.10
N ALA A 104 0.41 -3.86 -1.08
CA ALA A 104 0.82 -5.12 -0.44
C ALA A 104 0.62 -5.09 1.07
N ASN A 105 0.81 -3.93 1.71
CA ASN A 105 0.69 -3.78 3.17
C ASN A 105 -0.71 -4.14 3.67
N GLU A 106 -1.77 -3.69 2.99
CA GLU A 106 -3.14 -4.09 3.38
C GLU A 106 -3.39 -5.56 3.07
N GLY A 107 -2.85 -6.08 1.95
CA GLY A 107 -2.97 -7.51 1.62
C GLY A 107 -2.31 -8.43 2.65
N LEU A 108 -1.19 -8.01 3.24
CA LEU A 108 -0.55 -8.71 4.35
C LEU A 108 -1.38 -8.57 5.63
N GLY A 109 -1.70 -7.33 6.03
CA GLY A 109 -2.41 -7.07 7.28
C GLY A 109 -3.82 -7.68 7.33
N ARG A 110 -4.47 -7.89 6.18
CA ARG A 110 -5.77 -8.56 6.07
C ARG A 110 -5.70 -10.07 6.32
N ASN A 111 -4.60 -10.71 5.94
CA ASN A 111 -4.45 -12.17 5.97
C ASN A 111 -3.64 -12.66 7.18
N MET A 112 -2.99 -11.74 7.89
CA MET A 112 -2.29 -12.02 9.14
C MET A 112 -3.31 -12.08 10.29
N PRO A 113 -3.31 -13.14 11.11
CA PRO A 113 -4.14 -13.17 12.31
C PRO A 113 -3.72 -12.04 13.27
N GLU A 114 -4.68 -11.50 14.05
CA GLU A 114 -4.48 -10.25 14.83
C GLU A 114 -3.30 -10.32 15.84
N ASP A 115 -2.87 -11.52 16.19
CA ASP A 115 -1.74 -11.84 17.08
C ASP A 115 -0.37 -11.68 16.42
N GLU A 116 -0.23 -11.85 15.11
CA GLU A 116 1.06 -11.72 14.40
C GLU A 116 1.38 -10.27 13.97
N LEU A 117 0.37 -9.40 13.82
CA LEU A 117 0.54 -8.01 13.38
C LEU A 117 1.39 -7.16 14.35
N HIS A 118 1.60 -7.65 15.57
CA HIS A 118 2.35 -7.00 16.64
C HIS A 118 3.77 -7.54 16.84
N ALA A 119 4.13 -8.63 16.16
CA ALA A 119 5.43 -9.29 16.35
C ALA A 119 6.59 -8.59 15.63
N ASP A 120 6.31 -7.88 14.52
CA ASP A 120 7.36 -7.27 13.67
C ASP A 120 7.86 -5.89 14.16
N LEU A 121 7.47 -5.45 15.36
CA LEU A 121 7.82 -4.12 15.89
C LEU A 121 8.51 -4.12 17.26
N ASN A 122 9.06 -5.25 17.71
CA ASN A 122 9.89 -5.32 18.92
C ASN A 122 11.33 -5.72 18.61
#